data_AF-A0A286IBY1-F1
#
_entry.id   AF-A0A286IBY1-F1
#
_cell.length_a   1.000
_cell.length_b   1.000
_cell.length_c   1.000
_cell.angle_alpha   90.00
_cell.angle_beta   90.00
_cell.angle_gamma   90.00
#
_symmetry.space_group_name_H-M   'P 1'
#
loop_
_entity.id
_entity.type
_entity.pdbx_description
1 polymer ?
#
loop_
_entity_poly.entity_id
_entity_poly.type
_entity_poly.pdbx_seq_one_letter_code
_entity_poly.pdbx_strand_id
1 'polypeptide(L)'
;MFLLPRTAGPLLAATCFMLMGGQAPASEARGFQCGGAIISINPEPENGTARIVSPRGTEQLRAEADGVWRDATQDLQFYADENPPTMWMGSEQFSCKQIFPGRVEVRAYGTADSTETPVDSAGKSLGGRLRTGPGTNFGVAGSLAEGTPVTIVTNTGVRFDGYDWFEIRTGNGVSAYQWGGIMCSEARQIAGIYEQCQP
;
A
#
# COMPACT_ATOMS: atom_id res chain seq x y z
N MET A 1 -18.59 -7.98 80.41
CA MET A 1 -17.48 -8.95 80.46
C MET A 1 -17.75 -10.00 79.39
N PHE A 2 -17.05 -9.94 78.24
CA PHE A 2 -16.84 -11.03 77.25
C PHE A 2 -18.11 -11.54 76.51
N LEU A 3 -18.18 -11.91 75.23
CA LEU A 3 -17.29 -12.05 74.07
C LEU A 3 -18.25 -12.35 72.88
N LEU A 4 -17.96 -11.85 71.67
CA LEU A 4 -18.54 -12.39 70.43
C LEU A 4 -18.02 -13.83 70.17
N PRO A 5 -18.73 -14.66 69.37
CA PRO A 5 -18.14 -14.96 68.06
C PRO A 5 -19.13 -15.12 66.89
N ARG A 6 -18.72 -14.50 65.78
CA ARG A 6 -18.61 -14.98 64.38
C ARG A 6 -19.70 -15.92 63.84
N THR A 7 -20.56 -15.33 63.03
CA THR A 7 -21.36 -15.95 61.96
C THR A 7 -20.48 -16.65 60.91
N ALA A 8 -20.84 -17.89 60.57
CA ALA A 8 -20.31 -18.68 59.46
C ALA A 8 -21.47 -19.04 58.51
N GLY A 9 -21.25 -18.97 57.19
CA GLY A 9 -22.18 -19.51 56.20
C GLY A 9 -22.27 -18.67 54.91
N PRO A 10 -21.61 -19.08 53.81
CA PRO A 10 -21.52 -18.33 52.56
C PRO A 10 -22.55 -18.83 51.54
N LEU A 11 -23.28 -17.96 50.85
CA LEU A 11 -24.04 -18.36 49.67
C LEU A 11 -23.96 -17.29 48.57
N LEU A 12 -23.17 -17.65 47.55
CA LEU A 12 -23.39 -17.38 46.13
C LEU A 12 -23.43 -15.91 45.70
N ALA A 13 -22.24 -15.31 45.61
CA ALA A 13 -22.00 -14.30 44.59
C ALA A 13 -21.95 -15.02 43.24
N ALA A 14 -23.08 -15.02 42.51
CA ALA A 14 -23.09 -15.33 41.09
C ALA A 14 -22.39 -14.19 40.35
N THR A 15 -21.06 -14.24 40.28
CA THR A 15 -20.28 -13.43 39.36
C THR A 15 -20.64 -13.89 37.96
N CYS A 16 -21.52 -13.12 37.33
CA CYS A 16 -21.75 -13.16 35.90
C CYS A 16 -20.38 -12.96 35.23
N PHE A 17 -19.79 -14.07 34.76
CA PHE A 17 -18.60 -14.07 33.92
C PHE A 17 -19.06 -13.49 32.58
N MET A 18 -19.19 -12.17 32.52
CA MET A 18 -19.33 -11.50 31.24
C MET A 18 -18.07 -11.83 30.47
N LEU A 19 -18.29 -12.66 29.46
CA LEU A 19 -17.45 -12.90 28.30
C LEU A 19 -16.40 -11.80 28.19
N MET A 20 -15.15 -12.18 28.43
CA MET A 20 -14.02 -11.51 27.82
C MET A 20 -14.27 -11.59 26.32
N GLY A 21 -15.00 -10.61 25.79
CA GLY A 21 -14.96 -10.26 24.38
C GLY A 21 -13.51 -9.91 24.13
N GLY A 22 -12.73 -10.92 23.74
CA GLY A 22 -11.43 -10.72 23.14
C GLY A 22 -11.66 -9.71 22.04
N GLN A 23 -11.19 -8.49 22.26
CA GLN A 23 -11.13 -7.50 21.21
C GLN A 23 -10.33 -8.19 20.12
N ALA A 24 -11.02 -8.58 19.04
CA ALA A 24 -10.34 -8.98 17.82
C ALA A 24 -9.36 -7.84 17.54
N PRO A 25 -8.06 -8.12 17.41
CA PRO A 25 -7.08 -7.06 17.19
C PRO A 25 -7.58 -6.24 16.01
N ALA A 26 -7.61 -4.92 16.17
CA ALA A 26 -7.94 -4.00 15.09
C ALA A 26 -7.16 -4.44 13.87
N SER A 27 -7.90 -4.87 12.85
CA SER A 27 -7.35 -5.45 11.65
C SER A 27 -6.38 -4.46 11.02
N GLU A 28 -5.08 -4.75 11.13
CA GLU A 28 -4.06 -3.89 10.56
C GLU A 28 -4.01 -4.14 9.05
N ALA A 29 -4.13 -3.07 8.27
CA ALA A 29 -3.95 -3.16 6.82
C ALA A 29 -2.53 -3.69 6.52
N ARG A 30 -2.47 -4.77 5.74
CA ARG A 30 -1.23 -5.43 5.34
C ARG A 30 -0.93 -5.12 3.88
N GLY A 31 0.26 -4.58 3.62
CA GLY A 31 0.73 -4.32 2.27
C GLY A 31 1.48 -5.52 1.70
N PHE A 32 1.30 -5.77 0.40
CA PHE A 32 2.03 -6.79 -0.34
C PHE A 32 2.47 -6.23 -1.70
N GLN A 33 3.64 -6.65 -2.17
CA GLN A 33 4.09 -6.41 -3.53
C GLN A 33 3.96 -7.71 -4.34
N CYS A 34 3.06 -7.77 -5.30
CA CYS A 34 2.77 -8.94 -6.12
C CYS A 34 2.97 -8.60 -7.60
N GLY A 35 3.88 -9.28 -8.30
CA GLY A 35 4.10 -9.06 -9.74
C GLY A 35 4.46 -7.62 -10.13
N GLY A 36 5.04 -6.84 -9.21
CA GLY A 36 5.36 -5.41 -9.40
C GLY A 36 4.29 -4.44 -8.89
N ALA A 37 3.05 -4.89 -8.67
CA ALA A 37 1.98 -4.06 -8.11
C ALA A 37 2.01 -4.09 -6.58
N ILE A 38 1.75 -2.94 -5.95
CA ILE A 38 1.51 -2.86 -4.51
C ILE A 38 0.01 -3.01 -4.26
N ILE A 39 -0.36 -4.03 -3.50
CA ILE A 39 -1.72 -4.25 -3.02
C ILE A 39 -1.75 -4.01 -1.51
N SER A 40 -2.87 -3.49 -1.01
CA SER A 40 -3.15 -3.53 0.43
C SER A 40 -4.42 -4.25 0.70
N ILE A 41 -4.33 -5.13 1.69
CA ILE A 41 -5.46 -5.85 2.23
C ILE A 41 -5.80 -5.16 3.53
N ASN A 42 -6.99 -4.59 3.58
CA ASN A 42 -7.59 -4.07 4.80
C ASN A 42 -8.71 -5.01 5.24
N PRO A 43 -8.44 -5.94 6.17
CA PRO A 43 -9.48 -6.82 6.68
C PRO A 43 -10.55 -6.02 7.44
N GLU A 44 -11.81 -6.40 7.23
CA GLU A 44 -13.01 -5.87 7.88
C GLU A 44 -13.62 -6.99 8.74
N PRO A 45 -13.09 -7.22 9.95
CA PRO A 45 -13.44 -8.38 10.77
C PRO A 45 -14.92 -8.39 11.18
N GLU A 46 -15.58 -7.22 11.20
CA GLU A 46 -17.00 -7.08 11.52
C GLU A 46 -17.91 -7.79 10.50
N ASN A 47 -17.47 -7.85 9.24
CA ASN A 47 -18.25 -8.40 8.12
C ASN A 47 -17.65 -9.72 7.59
N GLY A 48 -16.49 -10.15 8.11
CA GLY A 48 -15.75 -11.29 7.55
C GLY A 48 -15.23 -11.04 6.13
N THR A 49 -15.04 -9.77 5.77
CA THR A 49 -14.57 -9.34 4.44
C THR A 49 -13.19 -8.70 4.56
N ALA A 50 -12.53 -8.48 3.43
CA ALA A 50 -11.36 -7.61 3.34
C ALA A 50 -11.48 -6.76 2.09
N ARG A 51 -11.08 -5.49 2.19
CA ARG A 51 -10.89 -4.66 1.00
C ARG A 51 -9.49 -4.85 0.49
N ILE A 52 -9.36 -5.35 -0.74
CA ILE A 52 -8.15 -5.18 -1.51
C ILE A 52 -8.21 -3.83 -2.17
N VAL A 53 -7.16 -3.06 -1.98
CA VAL A 53 -6.93 -1.88 -2.78
C VAL A 53 -5.69 -2.13 -3.62
N SER A 54 -5.87 -2.03 -4.93
CA SER A 54 -4.84 -2.18 -5.94
C SER A 54 -4.80 -0.93 -6.82
N PRO A 55 -3.78 -0.79 -7.70
CA PRO A 55 -3.80 0.24 -8.74
C PRO A 55 -5.00 0.16 -9.67
N ARG A 56 -5.65 -1.02 -9.80
CA ARG A 56 -6.81 -1.25 -10.68
C ARG A 56 -8.15 -0.87 -10.04
N GLY A 57 -8.18 -0.66 -8.72
CA GLY A 57 -9.40 -0.35 -8.00
C GLY A 57 -9.44 -0.94 -6.60
N THR A 58 -10.58 -0.71 -5.93
CA THR A 58 -10.90 -1.36 -4.65
C THR A 58 -11.89 -2.48 -4.88
N GLU A 59 -11.53 -3.68 -4.47
CA GLU A 59 -12.35 -4.87 -4.57
C GLU A 59 -12.61 -5.42 -3.17
N GLN A 60 -13.81 -5.95 -2.96
CA GLN A 60 -14.18 -6.57 -1.69
C GLN A 60 -13.99 -8.08 -1.82
N LEU A 61 -13.09 -8.62 -1.03
CA LEU A 61 -12.91 -10.05 -0.86
C LEU A 61 -13.68 -10.53 0.36
N ARG A 62 -14.15 -11.77 0.29
CA ARG A 62 -14.72 -12.48 1.43
C ARG A 62 -13.69 -13.49 1.94
N ALA A 63 -13.54 -13.56 3.27
CA ALA A 63 -12.79 -14.65 3.89
C ALA A 63 -13.59 -15.95 3.72
N GLU A 64 -12.98 -16.95 3.11
CA GLU A 64 -13.51 -18.31 3.10
C GLU A 64 -12.93 -19.13 4.26
N ALA A 65 -13.60 -20.24 4.58
CA ALA A 65 -13.25 -21.10 5.73
C ALA A 65 -11.88 -21.77 5.60
N ASP A 66 -11.30 -21.77 4.40
CA ASP A 66 -9.98 -22.29 4.05
C ASP A 66 -8.84 -21.27 4.27
N GLY A 67 -9.16 -20.05 4.74
CA GLY A 67 -8.17 -18.97 4.93
C GLY A 67 -7.86 -18.19 3.65
N VAL A 68 -8.55 -18.48 2.55
CA VAL A 68 -8.39 -17.79 1.27
C VAL A 68 -9.35 -16.61 1.18
N TRP A 69 -8.88 -15.52 0.60
CA TRP A 69 -9.70 -14.35 0.32
C TRP A 69 -10.09 -14.36 -1.15
N ARG A 70 -11.40 -14.36 -1.45
CA ARG A 70 -11.91 -14.43 -2.82
C ARG A 70 -12.93 -13.33 -3.11
N ASP A 71 -12.95 -12.83 -4.35
CA ASP A 71 -13.99 -11.94 -4.82
C ASP A 71 -15.25 -12.72 -5.23
N ALA A 72 -16.31 -12.02 -5.63
CA ALA A 72 -17.58 -12.65 -5.96
C ALA A 72 -17.52 -13.54 -7.22
N THR A 73 -16.60 -13.27 -8.15
CA THR A 73 -16.43 -14.06 -9.38
C THR A 73 -15.36 -15.15 -9.24
N GLN A 74 -14.60 -15.15 -8.14
CA GLN A 74 -13.42 -16.00 -7.90
C GLN A 74 -12.28 -15.77 -8.90
N ASP A 75 -12.32 -14.66 -9.65
CA ASP A 75 -11.24 -14.24 -10.52
C ASP A 75 -10.09 -13.66 -9.71
N LEU A 76 -10.34 -13.08 -8.53
CA LEU A 76 -9.30 -12.62 -7.63
C LEU A 76 -9.25 -13.50 -6.38
N GLN A 77 -8.11 -14.16 -6.16
CA GLN A 77 -7.90 -15.03 -5.00
C GLN A 77 -6.57 -14.68 -4.33
N PHE A 78 -6.57 -14.52 -3.01
CA PHE A 78 -5.38 -14.20 -2.24
C PHE A 78 -5.14 -15.20 -1.10
N TYR A 79 -3.98 -15.84 -1.14
CA TYR A 79 -3.49 -16.85 -0.22
C TYR A 79 -2.49 -16.19 0.72
N ALA A 80 -3.00 -15.61 1.80
CA ALA A 80 -2.21 -14.85 2.77
C ALA A 80 -1.24 -15.70 3.58
N ASP A 81 -1.62 -16.96 3.82
CA ASP A 81 -0.92 -17.88 4.73
C ASP A 81 0.16 -18.72 4.02
N GLU A 82 0.26 -18.62 2.69
CA GLU A 82 1.36 -19.23 1.93
C GLU A 82 2.69 -18.50 2.15
N ASN A 83 3.80 -19.20 1.95
CA ASN A 83 5.15 -18.64 2.08
C ASN A 83 5.96 -18.89 0.79
N PRO A 84 6.08 -17.88 -0.11
CA PRO A 84 5.53 -16.53 -0.01
C PRO A 84 4.01 -16.49 -0.23
N PRO A 85 3.30 -15.43 0.24
CA PRO A 85 1.89 -15.26 -0.07
C PRO A 85 1.66 -15.24 -1.59
N THR A 86 0.51 -15.72 -2.05
CA THR A 86 0.22 -15.84 -3.49
C THR A 86 -1.08 -15.13 -3.84
N MET A 87 -1.08 -14.41 -4.96
CA MET A 87 -2.28 -13.83 -5.56
C MET A 87 -2.56 -14.48 -6.91
N TRP A 88 -3.81 -14.83 -7.16
CA TRP A 88 -4.31 -15.30 -8.44
C TRP A 88 -5.25 -14.27 -9.05
N MET A 89 -5.05 -13.97 -10.32
CA MET A 89 -5.94 -13.15 -11.15
C MET A 89 -6.35 -13.98 -12.38
N GLY A 90 -7.58 -14.48 -12.39
CA GLY A 90 -8.04 -15.48 -13.34
C GLY A 90 -7.16 -16.73 -13.28
N SER A 91 -6.39 -16.98 -14.34
CA SER A 91 -5.42 -18.08 -14.43
C SER A 91 -3.97 -17.68 -14.15
N GLU A 92 -3.68 -16.39 -13.92
CA GLU A 92 -2.33 -15.90 -13.67
C GLU A 92 -1.99 -15.91 -12.18
N GLN A 93 -0.80 -16.40 -11.82
CA GLN A 93 -0.30 -16.50 -10.45
C GLN A 93 0.84 -15.51 -10.20
N PHE A 94 0.79 -14.82 -9.06
CA PHE A 94 1.81 -13.87 -8.63
C PHE A 94 2.28 -14.20 -7.21
N SER A 95 3.59 -14.39 -7.05
CA SER A 95 4.21 -14.44 -5.73
C SER A 95 4.31 -13.04 -5.13
N CYS A 96 3.89 -12.92 -3.87
CA CYS A 96 3.80 -11.66 -3.16
C CYS A 96 4.87 -11.56 -2.08
N LYS A 97 5.46 -10.38 -1.93
CA LYS A 97 6.35 -10.05 -0.82
C LYS A 97 5.61 -9.17 0.17
N GLN A 98 5.50 -9.59 1.42
CA GLN A 98 4.92 -8.77 2.47
C GLN A 98 5.79 -7.53 2.71
N ILE A 99 5.16 -6.36 2.72
CA ILE A 99 5.78 -5.09 3.08
C ILE A 99 5.13 -4.62 4.40
N PHE A 100 5.97 -4.50 5.43
CA PHE A 100 5.58 -4.33 6.85
C PHE A 100 5.49 -2.84 7.28
N PRO A 101 4.79 -2.50 8.39
CA PRO A 101 3.47 -1.87 8.34
C PRO A 101 3.44 -0.46 8.94
N GLY A 102 2.50 0.36 8.46
CA GLY A 102 2.27 1.70 8.98
C GLY A 102 1.57 2.59 7.95
N ARG A 103 0.23 2.48 7.89
CA ARG A 103 -0.64 3.20 6.95
C ARG A 103 -0.22 3.07 5.48
N VAL A 104 -0.53 1.92 4.88
CA VAL A 104 -0.74 1.91 3.43
C VAL A 104 -2.16 2.44 3.17
N GLU A 105 -2.31 3.77 3.15
CA GLU A 105 -3.49 4.41 2.56
C GLU A 105 -3.39 4.21 1.05
N VAL A 106 -3.85 3.06 0.55
CA VAL A 106 -4.10 2.95 -0.87
C VAL A 106 -5.36 3.77 -1.14
N ARG A 107 -5.16 4.97 -1.69
CA ARG A 107 -6.27 5.75 -2.21
C ARG A 107 -6.69 5.11 -3.51
N ALA A 108 -7.95 4.70 -3.59
CA ALA A 108 -8.60 4.43 -4.86
C ALA A 108 -8.50 5.72 -5.69
N TYR A 109 -7.58 5.76 -6.66
CA TYR A 109 -7.56 6.82 -7.65
C TYR A 109 -8.69 6.51 -8.63
N GLY A 110 -9.79 7.25 -8.46
CA GLY A 110 -10.94 7.18 -9.36
C GLY A 110 -10.50 7.44 -10.80
N THR A 111 -11.00 6.59 -11.69
CA THR A 111 -11.15 6.73 -13.15
C THR A 111 -10.51 7.97 -13.79
N ALA A 112 -9.30 7.79 -14.36
CA ALA A 112 -8.88 8.42 -15.61
C ALA A 112 -7.59 7.73 -16.08
N ASP A 113 -7.74 6.80 -17.03
CA ASP A 113 -6.73 6.48 -18.05
C ASP A 113 -5.24 6.55 -17.61
N SER A 114 -4.87 5.83 -16.56
CA SER A 114 -3.47 5.74 -16.13
C SER A 114 -2.76 4.69 -16.99
N THR A 115 -2.34 5.08 -18.18
CA THR A 115 -1.36 4.32 -18.97
C THR A 115 0.01 4.49 -18.32
N GLU A 116 0.24 3.82 -17.19
CA GLU A 116 1.57 3.73 -16.62
C GLU A 116 2.50 3.18 -17.69
N THR A 117 3.48 4.00 -18.08
CA THR A 117 4.35 3.68 -19.21
C THR A 117 5.76 3.46 -18.67
N PRO A 118 6.32 2.24 -18.81
CA PRO A 118 7.73 2.00 -18.53
C PRO A 118 8.62 2.90 -19.38
N VAL A 119 9.63 3.50 -18.77
CA VAL A 119 10.52 4.47 -19.42
C VAL A 119 11.97 3.98 -19.42
N ASP A 120 12.47 3.52 -18.28
CA ASP A 120 13.85 3.06 -18.05
C ASP A 120 14.92 3.95 -18.72
N SER A 121 14.92 5.24 -18.39
CA SER A 121 15.83 6.23 -18.99
C SER A 121 16.64 6.99 -17.95
N ALA A 122 17.83 7.44 -18.32
CA ALA A 122 18.64 8.31 -17.47
C ALA A 122 18.12 9.75 -17.47
N GLY A 123 18.22 10.40 -16.32
CA GLY A 123 17.82 11.78 -16.14
C GLY A 123 18.48 12.42 -14.94
N LYS A 124 18.14 13.69 -14.70
CA LYS A 124 18.56 14.42 -13.50
C LYS A 124 17.35 15.04 -12.82
N SER A 125 17.41 15.06 -11.50
CA SER A 125 16.54 15.89 -10.67
C SER A 125 17.03 17.34 -10.73
N LEU A 126 16.15 18.28 -11.02
CA LEU A 126 16.40 19.73 -10.89
C LEU A 126 16.19 20.22 -9.44
N GLY A 127 16.12 19.29 -8.49
CA GLY A 127 16.01 19.54 -7.06
C GLY A 127 14.61 19.23 -6.53
N GLY A 128 14.42 19.44 -5.23
CA GLY A 128 13.09 19.37 -4.60
C GLY A 128 12.82 18.08 -3.81
N ARG A 129 11.54 17.87 -3.50
CA ARG A 129 11.09 16.79 -2.60
C ARG A 129 10.73 15.55 -3.38
N LEU A 130 11.25 14.42 -2.92
CA LEU A 130 10.76 13.10 -3.29
C LEU A 130 9.51 12.78 -2.49
N ARG A 131 8.59 12.06 -3.12
CA ARG A 131 7.32 11.65 -2.53
C ARG A 131 7.19 10.14 -2.49
N THR A 132 6.38 9.65 -1.55
CA THR A 132 6.05 8.23 -1.44
C THR A 132 4.99 7.78 -2.46
N GLY A 133 4.45 8.70 -3.26
CA GLY A 133 3.48 8.44 -4.32
C GLY A 133 3.37 9.62 -5.30
N PRO A 134 2.69 9.43 -6.45
CA PRO A 134 2.58 10.42 -7.50
C PRO A 134 1.57 11.53 -7.15
N GLY A 135 2.02 12.53 -6.39
CA GLY A 135 1.17 13.65 -6.00
C GLY A 135 1.72 14.47 -4.84
N THR A 136 1.22 15.69 -4.70
CA THR A 136 1.62 16.62 -3.62
C THR A 136 1.05 16.22 -2.26
N ASN A 137 -0.03 15.43 -2.24
CA ASN A 137 -0.70 14.91 -1.06
C ASN A 137 0.02 13.71 -0.41
N PHE A 138 1.00 13.11 -1.08
CA PHE A 138 1.77 12.01 -0.53
C PHE A 138 2.86 12.48 0.43
N GLY A 139 3.30 11.57 1.31
CA GLY A 139 4.38 11.80 2.24
C GLY A 139 5.70 12.15 1.54
N VAL A 140 6.57 12.86 2.25
CA VAL A 140 7.91 13.20 1.74
C VAL A 140 8.83 12.01 2.01
N ALA A 141 9.35 11.40 0.94
CA ALA A 141 10.31 10.29 1.01
C ALA A 141 11.76 10.78 1.17
N GLY A 142 12.01 12.04 0.83
CA GLY A 142 13.33 12.66 0.90
C GLY A 142 13.40 13.92 0.04
N SER A 143 14.61 14.32 -0.30
CA SER A 143 14.87 15.43 -1.22
C SER A 143 16.15 15.19 -2.01
N LEU A 144 16.21 15.71 -3.22
CA LEU A 144 17.40 15.68 -4.05
C LEU A 144 17.90 17.11 -4.27
N ALA A 145 19.22 17.24 -4.40
CA ALA A 145 19.83 18.47 -4.90
C ALA A 145 19.60 18.58 -6.42
N GLU A 146 19.66 19.80 -6.94
CA GLU A 146 19.68 20.05 -8.37
C GLU A 146 20.88 19.34 -9.04
N GLY A 147 20.66 18.81 -10.23
CA GLY A 147 21.64 18.04 -11.00
C GLY A 147 21.85 16.61 -10.51
N THR A 148 21.14 16.16 -9.47
CA THR A 148 21.32 14.80 -8.94
C THR A 148 20.89 13.76 -9.98
N PRO A 149 21.76 12.80 -10.36
CA PRO A 149 21.40 11.76 -11.32
C PRO A 149 20.31 10.81 -10.78
N VAL A 150 19.38 10.45 -11.65
CA VAL A 150 18.28 9.52 -11.35
C VAL A 150 18.03 8.60 -12.54
N THR A 151 17.51 7.41 -12.28
CA THR A 151 16.87 6.58 -13.31
C THR A 151 15.37 6.88 -13.29
N ILE A 152 14.81 7.28 -14.42
CA ILE A 152 13.39 7.46 -14.64
C ILE A 152 12.81 6.09 -15.00
N VAL A 153 12.01 5.52 -14.11
CA VAL A 153 11.53 4.13 -14.22
C VAL A 153 10.20 4.10 -14.96
N THR A 154 9.21 4.84 -14.46
CA THR A 154 7.82 4.78 -14.95
C THR A 154 7.21 6.18 -15.01
N ASN A 155 6.54 6.53 -16.12
CA ASN A 155 5.59 7.63 -16.13
C ASN A 155 4.26 7.13 -15.56
N THR A 156 3.79 7.71 -14.46
CA THR A 156 2.53 7.28 -13.80
C THR A 156 1.27 7.75 -14.52
N GLY A 157 1.39 8.70 -15.46
CA GLY A 157 0.26 9.37 -16.10
C GLY A 157 -0.48 10.37 -15.20
N VAL A 158 -0.10 10.48 -13.92
CA VAL A 158 -0.71 11.44 -12.99
C VAL A 158 -0.19 12.84 -13.32
N ARG A 159 -1.03 13.67 -13.92
CA ARG A 159 -0.71 15.05 -14.30
C ARG A 159 -0.88 16.01 -13.12
N PHE A 160 0.10 16.88 -12.92
CA PHE A 160 0.02 18.04 -12.03
C PHE A 160 0.73 19.24 -12.68
N ASP A 161 0.04 20.38 -12.74
CA ASP A 161 0.60 21.66 -13.20
C ASP A 161 1.40 21.55 -14.53
N GLY A 162 0.80 20.89 -15.52
CA GLY A 162 1.36 20.74 -16.87
C GLY A 162 2.32 19.57 -17.07
N TYR A 163 2.82 18.95 -16.01
CA TYR A 163 3.80 17.84 -16.06
C TYR A 163 3.28 16.58 -15.36
N ASP A 164 3.90 15.43 -15.60
CA ASP A 164 3.49 14.16 -15.01
C ASP A 164 4.32 13.83 -13.77
N TRP A 165 3.82 12.93 -12.92
CA TRP A 165 4.61 12.32 -11.86
C TRP A 165 5.32 11.06 -12.38
N PHE A 166 6.58 10.91 -11.98
CA PHE A 166 7.42 9.77 -12.37
C PHE A 166 7.85 8.98 -11.16
N GLU A 167 7.82 7.65 -11.27
CA GLU A 167 8.66 6.82 -10.42
C GLU A 167 10.10 6.95 -10.89
N ILE A 168 10.99 7.22 -9.94
CA ILE A 168 12.42 7.31 -10.15
C ILE A 168 13.15 6.38 -9.20
N ARG A 169 14.34 5.97 -9.60
CA ARG A 169 15.31 5.27 -8.75
C ARG A 169 16.56 6.13 -8.61
N THR A 170 16.92 6.42 -7.38
CA THR A 170 18.12 7.20 -7.05
C THR A 170 19.39 6.34 -7.14
N GLY A 171 20.57 6.97 -7.15
CA GLY A 171 21.86 6.27 -7.22
C GLY A 171 22.13 5.28 -6.06
N ASN A 172 21.49 5.47 -4.90
CA ASN A 172 21.53 4.53 -3.77
C ASN A 172 20.44 3.43 -3.85
N GLY A 173 19.74 3.31 -4.98
CA GLY A 173 18.76 2.25 -5.23
C GLY A 173 17.38 2.46 -4.60
N VAL A 174 17.09 3.65 -4.06
CA VAL A 174 15.77 3.96 -3.48
C VAL A 174 14.80 4.35 -4.58
N SER A 175 13.64 3.69 -4.63
CA SER A 175 12.51 4.09 -5.47
C SER A 175 11.65 5.15 -4.76
N ALA A 176 11.30 6.22 -5.47
CA ALA A 176 10.42 7.27 -4.99
C ALA A 176 9.77 7.99 -6.17
N TYR A 177 8.86 8.93 -5.89
CA TYR A 177 8.17 9.70 -6.92
C TYR A 177 8.66 11.14 -6.95
N GLN A 178 8.89 11.66 -8.15
CA GLN A 178 9.24 13.06 -8.38
C GLN A 178 8.37 13.64 -9.49
N TRP A 179 8.06 14.92 -9.36
CA TRP A 179 7.27 15.66 -10.33
C TRP A 179 8.12 16.03 -11.55
N GLY A 180 7.64 15.75 -12.75
CA GLY A 180 8.38 15.94 -14.00
C GLY A 180 8.75 17.40 -14.29
N GLY A 181 8.04 18.36 -13.72
CA GLY A 181 8.33 19.80 -13.84
C GLY A 181 9.65 20.25 -13.19
N ILE A 182 10.32 19.36 -12.46
CA ILE A 182 11.63 19.56 -11.82
C ILE A 182 12.60 18.42 -12.19
N MET A 183 12.50 17.92 -13.41
CA MET A 183 13.34 16.83 -13.91
C MET A 183 13.78 17.12 -15.34
N CYS A 184 14.92 16.58 -15.73
CA CYS A 184 15.32 16.49 -17.13
C CYS A 184 15.66 15.05 -17.52
N SER A 185 15.55 14.73 -18.81
CA SER A 185 15.90 13.41 -19.35
C SER A 185 17.07 13.48 -20.34
N GLU A 186 18.03 12.57 -20.24
CA GLU A 186 19.32 12.69 -20.94
C GLU A 186 19.29 12.17 -22.39
N ALA A 187 18.58 11.08 -22.67
CA ALA A 187 18.61 10.44 -23.99
C ALA A 187 17.67 11.08 -25.01
N ARG A 188 16.50 11.54 -24.55
CA ARG A 188 15.44 12.12 -25.37
C ARG A 188 14.48 12.88 -24.48
N GLN A 189 13.66 13.76 -25.08
CA GLN A 189 12.52 14.31 -24.36
C GLN A 189 11.54 13.20 -24.01
N ILE A 190 11.16 13.14 -22.75
CA ILE A 190 10.05 12.31 -22.27
C ILE A 190 8.84 13.21 -22.07
N ALA A 191 7.69 12.80 -22.61
CA ALA A 191 6.43 13.51 -22.39
C ALA A 191 6.12 13.55 -20.89
N GLY A 192 5.73 14.72 -20.39
CA GLY A 192 5.47 14.94 -18.96
C GLY A 192 6.69 15.36 -18.14
N ILE A 193 7.91 15.35 -18.69
CA ILE A 193 9.12 15.91 -18.07
C ILE A 193 9.37 17.33 -18.58
N TYR A 194 9.96 18.19 -17.73
CA TYR A 194 10.25 19.60 -18.02
C TYR A 194 11.06 19.76 -19.32
N GLU A 195 12.20 19.10 -19.42
CA GLU A 195 13.09 19.27 -20.57
C GLU A 195 14.06 18.09 -20.79
N GLN A 196 14.82 18.15 -21.88
CA GLN A 196 16.00 17.33 -22.08
C GLN A 196 17.17 17.93 -21.31
N CYS A 197 17.99 17.09 -20.67
CA CYS A 197 19.15 17.59 -19.95
C CYS A 197 20.12 18.28 -20.90
N GLN A 198 20.58 19.48 -20.52
CA GLN A 198 21.68 20.13 -21.22
C GLN A 198 22.99 19.36 -21.00
N PRO A 199 23.84 19.22 -22.04
CA PRO A 199 25.15 18.58 -21.94
C PRO A 199 26.10 19.28 -20.97
#